data_AF-A0A7S0L8F4-F1
#
_entry.id   AF-A0A7S0L8F4-F1
#
_cell.length_a   1.000
_cell.length_b   1.000
_cell.length_c   1.000
_cell.angle_alpha   90.00
_cell.angle_beta   90.00
_cell.angle_gamma   90.00
#
_symmetry.space_group_name_H-M   'P 1'
#
loop_
_entity.id
_entity.type
_entity.pdbx_description
1 polymer ?
#
loop_
_entity_poly.entity_id
_entity_poly.type
_entity_poly.pdbx_seq_one_letter_code
_entity_poly.pdbx_strand_id
1 'polypeptide(L)'
;RPQPRESSSTRSRARFRMWAGIITAAFTLRPVPLSAPQTRMRCTSPLCTMDSQNSFSRRGALTAGASFALSCASPAWAGYVTSLGIETTKPKDAEIDDELLASKEVQTGLSSIKAYRSAAAALKVQFDADSAMQLIPVIRKEFDFSKLRDSLNVVTTVFDDTTQLTTDRVTRSIIYDLTELENASRLKKGESERTPKKIANVNKWFGKLDKDFDELLTYFN
;
A
#
# COMPACT_ATOMS: atom_id res chain seq x y z
N ARG A 1 -57.34 -45.83 -13.94
CA ARG A 1 -57.10 -45.49 -15.36
C ARG A 1 -57.85 -44.18 -15.64
N PRO A 2 -57.27 -43.10 -16.21
CA PRO A 2 -55.89 -42.86 -16.72
C PRO A 2 -55.11 -41.83 -15.85
N GLN A 3 -53.86 -42.11 -15.44
CA GLN A 3 -52.55 -41.73 -16.02
C GLN A 3 -52.24 -40.20 -16.07
N PRO A 4 -51.18 -39.73 -15.38
CA PRO A 4 -50.72 -38.34 -15.43
C PRO A 4 -49.85 -38.05 -16.67
N ARG A 5 -49.95 -36.83 -17.22
CA ARG A 5 -49.13 -36.34 -18.32
C ARG A 5 -47.75 -35.91 -17.80
N GLU A 6 -46.73 -36.70 -18.12
CA GLU A 6 -45.32 -36.31 -18.07
C GLU A 6 -45.02 -35.38 -19.27
N SER A 7 -44.52 -34.17 -19.02
CA SER A 7 -43.91 -33.33 -20.04
C SER A 7 -42.39 -33.34 -19.88
N SER A 8 -41.74 -34.10 -20.74
CA SER A 8 -40.31 -34.21 -20.93
C SER A 8 -39.73 -32.91 -21.53
N SER A 9 -39.00 -32.12 -20.74
CA SER A 9 -38.11 -31.08 -21.24
C SER A 9 -36.69 -31.64 -21.37
N THR A 10 -36.29 -31.84 -22.62
CA THR A 10 -35.02 -32.39 -23.07
C THR A 10 -33.83 -31.50 -22.71
N ARG A 11 -32.90 -32.07 -21.92
CA ARG A 11 -31.55 -31.54 -21.67
C ARG A 11 -30.74 -31.50 -22.98
N SER A 12 -30.47 -30.31 -23.50
CA SER A 12 -29.45 -30.12 -24.53
C SER A 12 -28.08 -30.06 -23.86
N ARG A 13 -27.36 -31.19 -23.86
CA ARG A 13 -25.93 -31.27 -23.51
C ARG A 13 -25.12 -30.91 -24.75
N ALA A 14 -24.72 -29.64 -24.86
CA ALA A 14 -23.72 -29.23 -25.84
C ALA A 14 -22.35 -29.80 -25.42
N ARG A 15 -21.94 -30.87 -26.11
CA ARG A 15 -20.60 -31.45 -26.04
C ARG A 15 -19.63 -30.51 -26.77
N PHE A 16 -18.95 -29.63 -26.03
CA PHE A 16 -17.78 -28.94 -26.58
C PHE A 16 -16.63 -29.92 -26.67
N ARG A 17 -16.29 -30.30 -27.91
CA ARG A 17 -15.18 -31.17 -28.25
C ARG A 17 -13.87 -30.45 -27.98
N MET A 18 -13.07 -31.09 -27.14
CA MET A 18 -11.66 -30.86 -26.88
C MET A 18 -10.87 -30.88 -28.19
N TRP A 19 -10.16 -29.81 -28.52
CA TRP A 19 -9.13 -29.82 -29.56
C TRP A 19 -7.79 -29.59 -28.87
N ALA A 20 -7.04 -30.68 -28.71
CA ALA A 20 -5.68 -30.69 -28.21
C ALA A 20 -4.75 -30.41 -29.41
N GLY A 21 -4.30 -29.16 -29.53
CA GLY A 21 -3.21 -28.77 -30.42
C GLY A 21 -1.93 -28.62 -29.60
N ILE A 22 -1.12 -29.67 -29.53
CA ILE A 22 0.24 -29.62 -29.00
C ILE A 22 1.12 -29.04 -30.12
N ILE A 23 1.50 -27.77 -30.01
CA ILE A 23 2.56 -27.18 -30.84
C ILE A 23 3.83 -27.14 -29.99
N THR A 24 4.68 -28.13 -30.20
CA THR A 24 6.04 -28.20 -29.66
C THR A 24 6.93 -27.25 -30.47
N ALA A 25 7.18 -26.04 -29.95
CA ALA A 25 8.23 -25.15 -30.47
C ALA A 25 9.42 -25.20 -29.51
N ALA A 26 10.45 -25.97 -29.88
CA ALA A 26 11.73 -25.99 -29.19
C ALA A 26 12.51 -24.70 -29.53
N PHE A 27 12.40 -23.68 -28.68
CA PHE A 27 13.20 -22.46 -28.77
C PHE A 27 14.48 -22.65 -27.95
N THR A 28 15.59 -22.95 -28.63
CA THR A 28 16.92 -23.05 -28.02
C THR A 28 17.54 -21.65 -27.92
N LEU A 29 17.34 -20.99 -26.77
CA LEU A 29 18.05 -19.75 -26.45
C LEU A 29 19.47 -20.07 -25.96
N ARG A 30 20.47 -19.72 -26.79
CA ARG A 30 21.88 -19.67 -26.39
C ARG A 30 22.09 -18.56 -25.34
N PRO A 31 22.77 -18.82 -24.21
CA PRO A 31 23.18 -17.76 -23.30
C PRO A 31 24.36 -16.97 -23.89
N VAL A 32 24.16 -15.66 -24.06
CA VAL A 32 25.23 -14.68 -24.32
C VAL A 32 25.84 -14.29 -22.97
N PRO A 33 27.16 -14.48 -22.74
CA PRO A 33 27.80 -13.95 -21.54
C PRO A 33 27.99 -12.44 -21.67
N LEU A 34 27.15 -11.65 -20.97
CA LEU A 34 27.44 -10.24 -20.72
C LEU A 34 28.50 -10.13 -19.62
N SER A 35 29.71 -9.79 -20.05
CA SER A 35 30.79 -9.32 -19.17
C SER A 35 30.47 -7.88 -18.75
N ALA A 36 30.13 -7.67 -17.47
CA ALA A 36 29.97 -6.34 -16.91
C ALA A 36 31.29 -5.90 -16.24
N PRO A 37 31.84 -4.72 -16.56
CA PRO A 37 32.97 -4.17 -15.81
C PRO A 37 32.52 -3.77 -14.40
N GLN A 38 33.18 -4.33 -13.39
CA GLN A 38 33.02 -3.96 -11.99
C GLN A 38 33.69 -2.60 -11.73
N THR A 39 32.93 -1.51 -11.79
CA THR A 39 33.38 -0.24 -11.21
C THR A 39 32.90 -0.18 -9.76
N ARG A 40 33.75 -0.63 -8.83
CA ARG A 40 33.55 -0.39 -7.39
C ARG A 40 33.82 1.09 -7.10
N MET A 41 32.79 1.94 -7.15
CA MET A 41 32.86 3.22 -6.46
C MET A 41 32.70 2.97 -4.96
N ARG A 42 33.81 3.10 -4.22
CA ARG A 42 33.80 3.16 -2.75
C ARG A 42 33.34 4.56 -2.35
N CYS A 43 32.12 4.70 -1.86
CA CYS A 43 31.75 5.86 -1.05
C CYS A 43 32.26 5.62 0.37
N THR A 44 33.37 6.28 0.72
CA THR A 44 33.81 6.43 2.12
C THR A 44 32.79 7.29 2.85
N SER A 45 32.03 6.70 3.77
CA SER A 45 31.20 7.42 4.72
C SER A 45 32.07 8.26 5.67
N PRO A 46 31.68 9.50 6.00
CA PRO A 46 32.39 10.29 6.99
C PRO A 46 32.30 9.61 8.36
N LEU A 47 33.47 9.38 8.95
CA LEU A 47 33.64 8.87 10.30
C LEU A 47 33.26 9.98 11.28
N CYS A 48 32.10 9.87 11.94
CA CYS A 48 31.80 10.66 13.12
C CYS A 48 32.58 10.07 14.30
N THR A 49 33.76 10.62 14.58
CA THR A 49 34.54 10.32 15.78
C THR A 49 33.82 10.95 16.98
N MET A 50 33.18 10.13 17.84
CA MET A 50 32.80 10.57 19.18
C MET A 50 34.07 10.61 20.04
N ASP A 51 34.46 11.80 20.46
CA ASP A 51 35.46 12.00 21.49
C ASP A 51 34.97 11.37 22.81
N SER A 52 35.62 10.29 23.19
CA SER A 52 35.42 9.59 24.46
C SER A 52 36.47 10.08 25.44
N GLN A 53 36.23 11.21 26.11
CA GLN A 53 36.96 11.61 27.32
C GLN A 53 36.04 12.30 28.32
N ASN A 54 35.48 11.53 29.26
CA ASN A 54 35.70 11.83 30.67
C ASN A 54 35.20 10.68 31.55
N SER A 55 36.18 9.91 31.99
CA SER A 55 36.12 8.93 33.06
C SER A 55 35.92 9.64 34.38
N PHE A 56 34.71 9.64 34.94
CA PHE A 56 34.51 9.89 36.36
C PHE A 56 33.61 8.82 36.99
N SER A 57 34.30 7.88 37.64
CA SER A 57 33.96 7.12 38.85
C SER A 57 32.48 6.93 39.21
N ARG A 58 31.99 5.72 38.93
CA ARG A 58 30.81 5.13 39.57
C ARG A 58 31.15 4.72 41.00
N ARG A 59 31.10 5.64 41.97
CA ARG A 59 30.90 5.35 43.41
C ARG A 59 30.94 6.65 44.22
N GLY A 60 29.81 7.00 44.83
CA GLY A 60 29.74 7.96 45.92
C GLY A 60 28.78 9.11 45.68
N ALA A 61 27.55 8.96 46.18
CA ALA A 61 26.79 10.00 46.89
C ALA A 61 25.33 9.54 47.01
N LEU A 62 25.10 8.61 47.93
CA LEU A 62 23.80 8.53 48.60
C LEU A 62 23.71 9.73 49.57
N THR A 63 22.49 10.20 49.82
CA THR A 63 22.04 11.15 50.86
C THR A 63 22.29 12.65 50.62
N ALA A 64 21.25 13.36 50.16
CA ALA A 64 20.52 14.35 50.98
C ALA A 64 19.45 15.09 50.15
N GLY A 65 18.26 15.30 50.73
CA GLY A 65 17.39 16.42 50.37
C GLY A 65 16.09 16.07 49.65
N ALA A 66 15.02 15.92 50.43
CA ALA A 66 13.65 15.82 49.95
C ALA A 66 13.20 17.14 49.28
N SER A 67 12.53 17.03 48.13
CA SER A 67 11.55 18.01 47.64
C SER A 67 10.67 17.33 46.59
N PHE A 68 9.43 17.00 46.97
CA PHE A 68 8.36 16.62 46.06
C PHE A 68 8.07 17.79 45.12
N ALA A 69 8.42 17.65 43.84
CA ALA A 69 7.78 18.35 42.76
C ALA A 69 7.77 17.43 41.54
N LEU A 70 6.84 16.48 41.54
CA LEU A 70 6.38 15.84 40.31
C LEU A 70 5.62 16.89 39.50
N SER A 71 6.35 17.85 38.93
CA SER A 71 5.85 18.57 37.77
C SER A 71 5.86 17.55 36.63
N CYS A 72 4.69 16.96 36.40
CA CYS A 72 4.37 16.28 35.17
C CYS A 72 4.52 17.31 34.04
N ALA A 73 5.76 17.53 33.57
CA ALA A 73 5.96 18.07 32.25
C ALA A 73 5.37 16.99 31.33
N SER A 74 4.12 17.21 30.91
CA SER A 74 3.55 16.47 29.80
C SER A 74 4.61 16.49 28.71
N PRO A 75 5.04 15.34 28.15
CA PRO A 75 5.92 15.37 27.01
C PRO A 75 5.23 16.28 26.00
N ALA A 76 5.91 17.37 25.62
CA ALA A 76 5.48 18.16 24.50
C ALA A 76 5.39 17.16 23.35
N TRP A 77 4.17 16.79 23.00
CA TRP A 77 3.89 16.11 21.76
C TRP A 77 4.34 17.12 20.72
N ALA A 78 5.59 16.96 20.26
CA ALA A 78 6.05 17.52 19.02
C ALA A 78 5.13 16.89 17.98
N GLY A 79 3.97 17.52 17.82
CA GLY A 79 3.09 17.27 16.71
C GLY A 79 3.99 17.29 15.51
N TYR A 80 3.99 16.19 14.77
CA TYR A 80 4.69 16.10 13.51
C TYR A 80 4.47 17.44 12.80
N VAL A 81 5.55 18.16 12.52
CA VAL A 81 5.51 19.32 11.65
C VAL A 81 5.17 18.75 10.27
N THR A 82 3.89 18.48 10.03
CA THR A 82 3.36 18.00 8.75
C THR A 82 3.23 19.14 7.75
N SER A 83 3.45 20.37 8.19
CA SER A 83 3.53 21.57 7.35
C SER A 83 4.95 22.13 7.41
N LEU A 84 5.87 21.56 6.62
CA LEU A 84 7.16 22.16 6.29
C LEU A 84 6.99 23.44 5.42
N GLY A 85 5.95 24.23 5.67
CA GLY A 85 5.54 25.34 4.80
C GLY A 85 4.87 24.92 3.48
N ILE A 86 4.56 23.64 3.28
CA ILE A 86 3.80 23.18 2.11
C ILE A 86 2.33 23.51 2.35
N GLU A 87 1.84 24.52 1.64
CA GLU A 87 0.44 24.87 1.62
C GLU A 87 -0.36 23.68 1.06
N THR A 88 -1.28 23.15 1.86
CA THR A 88 -2.13 22.03 1.44
C THR A 88 -3.30 22.61 0.64
N THR A 89 -3.31 22.41 -0.66
CA THR A 89 -4.42 22.84 -1.52
C THR A 89 -5.65 22.03 -1.19
N LYS A 90 -6.81 22.67 -1.07
CA LYS A 90 -8.08 21.93 -0.90
C LYS A 90 -8.56 21.45 -2.26
N PRO A 91 -9.31 20.34 -2.35
CA PRO A 91 -9.83 19.85 -3.63
C PRO A 91 -10.61 20.89 -4.45
N LYS A 92 -11.32 21.82 -3.79
CA LYS A 92 -12.09 22.88 -4.46
C LYS A 92 -11.24 24.00 -5.04
N ASP A 93 -10.03 24.15 -4.52
CA ASP A 93 -9.08 25.19 -4.90
C ASP A 93 -8.00 24.62 -5.84
N ALA A 94 -8.12 23.35 -6.23
CA ALA A 94 -7.20 22.68 -7.13
C ALA A 94 -7.47 23.12 -8.58
N GLU A 95 -6.42 23.55 -9.27
CA GLU A 95 -6.48 23.81 -10.70
C GLU A 95 -6.18 22.51 -11.45
N ILE A 96 -7.06 22.17 -12.40
CA ILE A 96 -6.99 20.93 -13.17
C ILE A 96 -6.92 21.29 -14.66
N ASP A 97 -5.97 20.70 -15.36
CA ASP A 97 -5.90 20.75 -16.81
C ASP A 97 -6.98 19.82 -17.41
N ASP A 98 -8.06 20.41 -17.92
CA ASP A 98 -9.19 19.69 -18.51
C ASP A 98 -8.81 18.90 -19.78
N GLU A 99 -7.83 19.39 -20.56
CA GLU A 99 -7.36 18.70 -21.76
C GLU A 99 -6.59 17.43 -21.37
N LEU A 100 -5.69 17.56 -20.40
CA LEU A 100 -4.93 16.42 -19.90
C LEU A 100 -5.83 15.45 -19.12
N LEU A 101 -6.81 15.96 -18.38
CA LEU A 101 -7.82 15.13 -17.70
C LEU A 101 -8.63 14.31 -18.71
N ALA A 102 -8.99 14.88 -19.85
CA ALA A 102 -9.72 14.17 -20.92
C ALA A 102 -8.85 13.14 -21.66
N SER A 103 -7.53 13.14 -21.44
CA SER A 103 -6.62 12.21 -22.09
C SER A 103 -6.92 10.75 -21.72
N LYS A 104 -6.73 9.85 -22.70
CA LYS A 104 -6.98 8.41 -22.52
C LYS A 104 -6.12 7.81 -21.41
N GLU A 105 -4.89 8.29 -21.27
CA GLU A 105 -3.93 7.78 -20.28
C GLU A 105 -4.38 8.13 -18.86
N VAL A 106 -4.76 9.38 -18.61
CA VAL A 106 -5.28 9.81 -17.30
C VAL A 106 -6.59 9.11 -16.97
N GLN A 107 -7.54 9.01 -17.92
CA GLN A 107 -8.79 8.29 -17.69
C GLN A 107 -8.59 6.80 -17.38
N THR A 108 -7.61 6.17 -18.04
CA THR A 108 -7.22 4.78 -17.75
C THR A 108 -6.59 4.66 -16.35
N GLY A 109 -5.73 5.61 -15.97
CA GLY A 109 -5.15 5.69 -14.63
C GLY A 109 -6.22 5.85 -13.55
N LEU A 110 -7.17 6.77 -13.74
CA LEU A 110 -8.29 7.01 -12.83
C LEU A 110 -9.18 5.77 -12.68
N SER A 111 -9.51 5.10 -13.79
CA SER A 111 -10.26 3.84 -13.75
C SER A 111 -9.50 2.76 -12.97
N SER A 112 -8.18 2.68 -13.14
CA SER A 112 -7.34 1.72 -12.42
C SER A 112 -7.31 2.02 -10.92
N ILE A 113 -7.16 3.28 -10.52
CA ILE A 113 -7.18 3.70 -9.11
C ILE A 113 -8.54 3.38 -8.47
N LYS A 114 -9.66 3.68 -9.15
CA LYS A 114 -11.00 3.32 -8.68
C LYS A 114 -11.17 1.79 -8.53
N ALA A 115 -10.59 1.01 -9.44
CA ALA A 115 -10.59 -0.44 -9.34
C ALA A 115 -9.77 -0.94 -8.13
N TYR A 116 -8.58 -0.38 -7.88
CA TYR A 116 -7.78 -0.71 -6.69
C TYR A 116 -8.49 -0.36 -5.39
N ARG A 117 -9.14 0.80 -5.31
CA ARG A 117 -9.98 1.15 -4.15
C ARG A 117 -11.08 0.11 -3.94
N SER A 118 -11.79 -0.26 -5.00
CA SER A 118 -12.87 -1.26 -4.94
C SER A 118 -12.34 -2.63 -4.51
N ALA A 119 -11.15 -3.02 -4.99
CA ALA A 119 -10.48 -4.25 -4.57
C ALA A 119 -10.10 -4.22 -3.08
N ALA A 120 -9.65 -3.08 -2.56
CA ALA A 120 -9.35 -2.92 -1.13
C ALA A 120 -10.60 -3.06 -0.26
N ALA A 121 -11.72 -2.45 -0.68
CA ALA A 121 -13.01 -2.61 0.01
C ALA A 121 -13.50 -4.07 -0.03
N ALA A 122 -13.40 -4.73 -1.18
CA ALA A 122 -13.77 -6.15 -1.30
C ALA A 122 -12.89 -7.07 -0.44
N LEU A 123 -11.57 -6.81 -0.40
CA LEU A 123 -10.64 -7.57 0.44
C LEU A 123 -10.91 -7.35 1.94
N LYS A 124 -11.27 -6.13 2.33
CA LYS A 124 -11.70 -5.84 3.71
C LYS A 124 -12.92 -6.68 4.09
N VAL A 125 -13.93 -6.74 3.24
CA VAL A 125 -15.14 -7.56 3.49
C VAL A 125 -14.78 -9.05 3.61
N GLN A 126 -13.88 -9.56 2.75
CA GLN A 126 -13.40 -10.94 2.86
C GLN A 126 -12.66 -11.18 4.18
N PHE A 127 -11.84 -10.23 4.62
CA PHE A 127 -11.11 -10.31 5.88
C PHE A 127 -12.03 -10.25 7.11
N ASP A 128 -13.06 -9.41 7.08
CA ASP A 128 -14.04 -9.31 8.17
C ASP A 128 -14.89 -10.58 8.27
N ALA A 129 -15.11 -11.30 7.14
CA ALA A 129 -15.76 -12.61 7.12
C ALA A 129 -14.86 -13.76 7.58
N ASP A 130 -13.58 -13.77 7.18
CA ASP A 130 -12.57 -14.73 7.59
C ASP A 130 -11.29 -14.02 8.07
N SER A 131 -11.27 -13.71 9.36
CA SER A 131 -10.13 -13.04 9.98
C SER A 131 -8.90 -13.95 10.16
N ALA A 132 -8.97 -15.23 9.80
CA ALA A 132 -7.84 -16.17 9.80
C ALA A 132 -7.20 -16.32 8.40
N MET A 133 -7.79 -15.75 7.35
CA MET A 133 -7.30 -15.89 5.97
C MET A 133 -5.84 -15.46 5.79
N GLN A 134 -5.12 -16.10 4.87
CA GLN A 134 -3.78 -15.67 4.48
C GLN A 134 -3.85 -14.46 3.55
N LEU A 135 -3.72 -13.26 4.12
CA LEU A 135 -3.88 -11.99 3.39
C LEU A 135 -2.74 -11.69 2.42
N ILE A 136 -1.49 -12.00 2.76
CA ILE A 136 -0.32 -11.57 1.96
C ILE A 136 -0.37 -12.07 0.50
N PRO A 137 -0.65 -13.37 0.23
CA PRO A 137 -0.77 -13.85 -1.14
C PRO A 137 -1.88 -13.15 -1.92
N VAL A 138 -2.99 -12.80 -1.26
CA VAL A 138 -4.11 -12.09 -1.89
C VAL A 138 -3.72 -10.65 -2.18
N ILE A 139 -3.13 -9.94 -1.21
CA ILE A 139 -2.65 -8.57 -1.39
C ILE A 139 -1.70 -8.48 -2.59
N ARG A 140 -0.68 -9.35 -2.66
CA ARG A 140 0.30 -9.32 -3.75
C ARG A 140 -0.25 -9.72 -5.12
N LYS A 141 -1.39 -10.42 -5.15
CA LYS A 141 -2.07 -10.80 -6.38
C LYS A 141 -2.98 -9.69 -6.89
N GLU A 142 -3.77 -9.09 -5.99
CA GLU A 142 -4.77 -8.08 -6.33
C GLU A 142 -4.14 -6.68 -6.50
N PHE A 143 -3.02 -6.41 -5.80
CA PHE A 143 -2.33 -5.12 -5.84
C PHE A 143 -0.95 -5.24 -6.49
N ASP A 144 -0.90 -4.87 -7.77
CA ASP A 144 0.36 -4.64 -8.49
C ASP A 144 0.89 -3.24 -8.14
N PHE A 145 1.83 -3.18 -7.19
CA PHE A 145 2.40 -1.94 -6.67
C PHE A 145 3.06 -1.09 -7.76
N SER A 146 3.64 -1.72 -8.78
CA SER A 146 4.27 -0.99 -9.89
C SER A 146 3.21 -0.26 -10.69
N LYS A 147 2.17 -0.99 -11.14
CA LYS A 147 1.10 -0.41 -11.95
C LYS A 147 0.27 0.62 -11.19
N LEU A 148 0.05 0.40 -9.89
CA LEU A 148 -0.60 1.39 -9.03
C LEU A 148 0.23 2.67 -8.99
N ARG A 149 1.56 2.59 -8.78
CA ARG A 149 2.44 3.76 -8.78
C ARG A 149 2.43 4.48 -10.13
N ASP A 150 2.51 3.73 -11.22
CA ASP A 150 2.48 4.31 -12.57
C ASP A 150 1.15 5.05 -12.81
N SER A 151 0.03 4.45 -12.42
CA SER A 151 -1.29 5.09 -12.52
C SER A 151 -1.38 6.35 -11.65
N LEU A 152 -0.87 6.30 -10.41
CA LEU A 152 -0.86 7.44 -9.50
C LEU A 152 -0.03 8.60 -10.07
N ASN A 153 1.16 8.32 -10.62
CA ASN A 153 2.01 9.35 -11.22
C ASN A 153 1.38 9.96 -12.47
N VAL A 154 0.70 9.16 -13.30
CA VAL A 154 0.03 9.65 -14.51
C VAL A 154 -1.16 10.53 -14.17
N VAL A 155 -1.97 10.20 -13.16
CA VAL A 155 -3.15 11.02 -12.87
C VAL A 155 -2.82 12.32 -12.15
N THR A 156 -1.70 12.42 -11.44
CA THR A 156 -1.36 13.66 -10.73
C THR A 156 -0.78 14.74 -11.64
N THR A 157 -0.37 14.42 -12.87
CA THR A 157 0.17 15.42 -13.82
C THR A 157 -0.86 16.43 -14.29
N VAL A 158 -2.16 16.19 -14.10
CA VAL A 158 -3.23 17.12 -14.47
C VAL A 158 -3.31 18.34 -13.56
N PHE A 159 -2.72 18.27 -12.37
CA PHE A 159 -2.80 19.34 -11.40
C PHE A 159 -1.71 20.38 -11.62
N ASP A 160 -1.94 21.61 -11.18
CA ASP A 160 -0.88 22.62 -11.08
C ASP A 160 0.19 22.22 -10.05
N ASP A 161 1.38 22.85 -10.13
CA ASP A 161 2.53 22.54 -9.27
C ASP A 161 2.20 22.57 -7.77
N THR A 162 1.34 23.49 -7.32
CA THR A 162 0.99 23.62 -5.90
C THR A 162 0.12 22.46 -5.43
N THR A 163 -0.90 22.13 -6.22
CA THR A 163 -1.78 20.99 -5.92
C THR A 163 -1.03 19.67 -6.03
N GLN A 164 -0.09 19.54 -6.98
CA GLN A 164 0.77 18.36 -7.12
C GLN A 164 1.54 18.05 -5.83
N LEU A 165 2.07 19.04 -5.13
CA LEU A 165 2.74 18.82 -3.83
C LEU A 165 1.84 18.12 -2.80
N THR A 166 0.56 18.48 -2.82
CA THR A 166 -0.45 17.90 -1.93
C THR A 166 -0.83 16.49 -2.40
N THR A 167 -1.17 16.32 -3.68
CA THR A 167 -1.57 15.00 -4.20
C THR A 167 -0.42 14.00 -4.13
N ASP A 168 0.83 14.41 -4.36
CA ASP A 168 2.02 13.56 -4.22
C ASP A 168 2.22 13.06 -2.79
N ARG A 169 1.80 13.85 -1.80
CA ARG A 169 1.77 13.39 -0.41
C ARG A 169 0.74 12.28 -0.25
N VAL A 170 -0.46 12.47 -0.79
CA VAL A 170 -1.54 11.47 -0.73
C VAL A 170 -1.14 10.19 -1.48
N THR A 171 -0.59 10.28 -2.69
CA THR A 171 -0.15 9.11 -3.47
C THR A 171 0.94 8.32 -2.75
N ARG A 172 1.89 9.00 -2.09
CA ARG A 172 2.88 8.34 -1.23
C ARG A 172 2.23 7.64 -0.03
N SER A 173 1.25 8.27 0.62
CA SER A 173 0.54 7.66 1.74
C SER A 173 -0.20 6.38 1.32
N ILE A 174 -0.87 6.37 0.14
CA ILE A 174 -1.51 5.15 -0.41
C ILE A 174 -0.52 3.98 -0.52
N ILE A 175 0.66 4.23 -1.09
CA ILE A 175 1.68 3.18 -1.26
C ILE A 175 2.22 2.70 0.11
N TYR A 176 2.40 3.62 1.06
CA TYR A 176 2.83 3.28 2.42
C TYR A 176 1.77 2.46 3.16
N ASP A 177 0.51 2.87 3.11
CA ASP A 177 -0.60 2.16 3.76
C ASP A 177 -0.76 0.75 3.23
N LEU A 178 -0.56 0.53 1.93
CA LEU A 178 -0.64 -0.80 1.32
C LEU A 178 0.54 -1.69 1.77
N THR A 179 1.73 -1.11 1.90
CA THR A 179 2.90 -1.80 2.46
C THR A 179 2.68 -2.17 3.92
N GLU A 180 2.12 -1.25 4.70
CA GLU A 180 1.82 -1.46 6.12
C GLU A 180 0.66 -2.44 6.33
N LEU A 181 -0.31 -2.48 5.42
CA LEU A 181 -1.34 -3.51 5.38
C LEU A 181 -0.73 -4.90 5.19
N GLU A 182 0.22 -5.06 4.24
CA GLU A 182 0.93 -6.32 4.06
C GLU A 182 1.71 -6.70 5.34
N ASN A 183 2.40 -5.74 5.95
CA ASN A 183 3.17 -5.97 7.18
C ASN A 183 2.28 -6.35 8.37
N ALA A 184 1.15 -5.68 8.56
CA ALA A 184 0.18 -5.98 9.60
C ALA A 184 -0.50 -7.34 9.40
N SER A 185 -0.58 -7.80 8.16
CA SER A 185 -1.20 -9.07 7.76
C SER A 185 -0.38 -10.31 8.12
N ARG A 186 0.89 -10.14 8.50
CA ARG A 186 1.83 -11.23 8.81
C ARG A 186 1.38 -12.04 10.03
N LEU A 187 1.17 -13.33 9.83
CA LEU A 187 1.04 -14.33 10.89
C LEU A 187 2.42 -14.86 11.27
N LYS A 188 2.66 -15.10 12.57
CA LYS A 188 3.91 -15.74 13.00
C LYS A 188 3.87 -17.23 12.61
N LYS A 189 5.05 -17.83 12.45
CA LYS A 189 5.15 -19.29 12.20
C LYS A 189 4.47 -20.04 13.35
N GLY A 190 3.56 -20.94 13.00
CA GLY A 190 2.78 -21.73 13.97
C GLY A 190 1.52 -21.05 14.51
N GLU A 191 1.22 -19.83 14.06
CA GLU A 191 -0.02 -19.12 14.42
C GLU A 191 -1.04 -19.26 13.29
N SER A 192 -2.16 -19.94 13.58
CA SER A 192 -3.28 -20.12 12.65
C SER A 192 -4.33 -19.02 12.76
N GLU A 193 -4.37 -18.29 13.89
CA GLU A 193 -5.44 -17.34 14.20
C GLU A 193 -4.88 -15.96 14.56
N ARG A 194 -5.61 -14.91 14.19
CA ARG A 194 -5.26 -13.53 14.58
C ARG A 194 -5.88 -13.21 15.94
N THR A 195 -5.08 -12.64 16.84
CA THR A 195 -5.64 -12.05 18.06
C THR A 195 -6.51 -10.84 17.74
N PRO A 196 -7.46 -10.46 18.62
CA PRO A 196 -8.31 -9.27 18.41
C PRO A 196 -7.49 -8.00 18.15
N LYS A 197 -6.34 -7.86 18.81
CA LYS A 197 -5.41 -6.74 18.60
C LYS A 197 -4.83 -6.72 17.19
N LYS A 198 -4.51 -7.88 16.61
CA LYS A 198 -4.01 -7.98 15.23
C LYS A 198 -5.11 -7.69 14.21
N ILE A 199 -6.32 -8.21 14.44
CA ILE A 199 -7.49 -7.92 13.61
C ILE A 199 -7.74 -6.41 13.57
N ALA A 200 -7.75 -5.75 14.73
CA ALA A 200 -7.90 -4.30 14.82
C ALA A 200 -6.78 -3.54 14.08
N ASN A 201 -5.53 -4.04 14.15
CA ASN A 201 -4.41 -3.42 13.45
C ASN A 201 -4.53 -3.54 11.92
N VAL A 202 -4.93 -4.71 11.40
CA VAL A 202 -5.20 -4.89 9.97
C VAL A 202 -6.36 -3.99 9.53
N ASN A 203 -7.45 -3.95 10.29
CA ASN A 203 -8.62 -3.12 9.99
C ASN A 203 -8.32 -1.62 10.02
N LYS A 204 -7.39 -1.18 10.88
CA LYS A 204 -6.88 0.19 10.87
C LYS A 204 -6.22 0.53 9.52
N TRP A 205 -5.39 -0.35 8.97
CA TRP A 205 -4.72 -0.08 7.69
C TRP A 205 -5.68 -0.12 6.50
N PHE A 206 -6.67 -1.01 6.51
CA PHE A 206 -7.76 -0.94 5.52
C PHE A 206 -8.50 0.41 5.59
N GLY A 207 -8.79 0.90 6.80
CA GLY A 207 -9.49 2.19 6.96
C GLY A 207 -8.67 3.40 6.51
N LYS A 208 -7.36 3.38 6.74
CA LYS A 208 -6.47 4.44 6.22
C LYS A 208 -6.32 4.38 4.71
N LEU A 209 -6.13 3.19 4.14
CA LEU A 209 -6.01 2.99 2.71
C LEU A 209 -7.25 3.48 1.95
N ASP A 210 -8.45 3.13 2.43
CA ASP A 210 -9.71 3.61 1.83
C ASP A 210 -9.83 5.14 1.93
N LYS A 211 -9.48 5.71 3.08
CA LYS A 211 -9.48 7.16 3.27
C LYS A 211 -8.53 7.86 2.31
N ASP A 212 -7.30 7.36 2.15
CA ASP A 212 -6.30 8.01 1.30
C ASP A 212 -6.67 7.88 -0.20
N PHE A 213 -7.28 6.77 -0.61
CA PHE A 213 -7.88 6.67 -1.94
C PHE A 213 -9.02 7.67 -2.14
N ASP A 214 -9.91 7.82 -1.17
CA ASP A 214 -11.01 8.80 -1.23
C ASP A 214 -10.50 10.24 -1.23
N GLU A 215 -9.47 10.53 -0.44
CA GLU A 215 -8.83 11.84 -0.40
C GLU A 215 -8.28 12.21 -1.77
N LEU A 216 -7.56 11.30 -2.44
CA LEU A 216 -7.07 11.52 -3.81
C LEU A 216 -8.22 11.71 -4.81
N LEU A 217 -9.20 10.81 -4.79
CA LEU A 217 -10.31 10.82 -5.75
C LEU A 217 -11.20 12.06 -5.62
N THR A 218 -11.23 12.70 -4.45
CA THR A 218 -11.98 13.95 -4.23
C THR A 218 -11.42 15.11 -5.05
N TYR A 219 -10.13 15.11 -5.42
CA TYR A 219 -9.55 16.13 -6.30
C TYR A 219 -10.02 16.03 -7.76
N PHE A 220 -10.73 14.96 -8.14
CA PHE A 220 -11.21 14.74 -9.51
C PHE A 220 -12.75 14.82 -9.64
N ASN A 221 -13.44 15.30 -8.59
CA ASN A 221 -14.90 15.35 -8.52
C ASN A 221 -15.45 16.78 -8.45
#